data_AF-A0A7J6KYU4-F1
#
_entry.id   AF-A0A7J6KYU4-F1
#
_cell.length_a   1.000
_cell.length_b   1.000
_cell.length_c   1.000
_cell.angle_alpha   90.00
_cell.angle_beta   90.00
_cell.angle_gamma   90.00
#
_symmetry.space_group_name_H-M   'P 1'
#
loop_
_entity.id
_entity.type
_entity.pdbx_description
1 polymer ?
#
loop_
_entity_poly.entity_id
_entity_poly.type
_entity_poly.pdbx_seq_one_letter_code
_entity_poly.pdbx_strand_id
1 'polypeptide(L)'
;MLLFEVSSHLACATVALSRVYSRRVTYCEEQQQQQQVREEAEENSSSNTPSDRLKKIANDLETESLRLSDRAAELKQEAFDLAAQESDITSHKDKILHAAEEVGNRVSETVDQAVTVAESAKRAAEAARVAADSVTSAARAQWDEFGATARAAVANAKLKAAQAKERQREAQVNIDMVQSVWRRIGDYGKEDKGPQQVMYEFVNMCRSRPSNTPDWSPNKFGRKLVDINPSATLSTLALAEAAYECDAISKEPMSREEYDKLSDKSERSIFSICPDIDEVLFMSPEGGFEGTDPLKPRFFVARRNDGVVVLSIRGTATVADAITDMLCDDVEVYTGDESSKSNNLRVHRGIGAGAVWVAKTAMPYIREGLSRAGSRGRLLITGHSLGGGVALVTGLLMASQLSPRVWVQSIAFAPPPVLSDTLEGFRGLGSSTIVPWNLRLISYVNDGDIIARTCMHSLEYLVAGWRVNNNTSHTVQESVPLVIPGKVYIIGMDHLHPNKAILTNGMDPTFGETSLVDFFCEIARSNRPMVPKAGFAHLIESYKKALLGEYADE
;
A
#
# COMPACT_ATOMS: atom_id res chain seq x y z
N MET A 1 -17.11 -28.36 -38.69
CA MET A 1 -16.50 -28.16 -37.36
C MET A 1 -15.94 -26.75 -37.18
N LEU A 2 -15.06 -26.24 -38.05
CA LEU A 2 -14.53 -24.86 -37.96
C LEU A 2 -15.59 -23.73 -37.96
N LEU A 3 -16.69 -23.87 -38.71
CA LEU A 3 -17.80 -22.88 -38.68
C LEU A 3 -18.63 -22.93 -37.38
N PHE A 4 -18.61 -24.05 -36.66
CA PHE A 4 -19.31 -24.21 -35.38
C PHE A 4 -18.51 -23.60 -34.21
N GLU A 5 -17.18 -23.66 -34.28
CA GLU A 5 -16.28 -23.04 -33.29
C GLU A 5 -16.21 -21.51 -33.40
N VAL A 6 -16.24 -20.96 -34.63
CA VAL A 6 -16.30 -19.50 -34.83
C VAL A 6 -17.64 -18.92 -34.34
N SER A 7 -18.74 -19.66 -34.50
CA SER A 7 -20.06 -19.26 -33.98
C SER A 7 -20.10 -19.27 -32.44
N SER A 8 -19.44 -20.24 -31.80
CA SER A 8 -19.30 -20.31 -30.33
C SER A 8 -18.52 -19.12 -29.76
N HIS A 9 -17.41 -18.73 -30.40
CA HIS A 9 -16.61 -17.58 -29.95
C HIS A 9 -17.27 -16.22 -30.19
N LEU A 10 -18.00 -16.05 -31.30
CA LEU A 10 -18.83 -14.85 -31.49
C LEU A 10 -19.94 -14.75 -30.44
N ALA A 11 -20.61 -15.86 -30.12
CA ALA A 11 -21.65 -15.88 -29.09
C ALA A 11 -21.10 -15.51 -27.70
N CYS A 12 -19.91 -16.00 -27.33
CA CYS A 12 -19.24 -15.61 -26.08
C CYS A 12 -18.85 -14.12 -26.06
N ALA A 13 -18.38 -13.56 -27.18
CA ALA A 13 -18.04 -12.14 -27.28
C ALA A 13 -19.30 -11.23 -27.18
N THR A 14 -20.42 -11.64 -27.78
CA THR A 14 -21.69 -10.93 -27.68
C THR A 14 -22.25 -10.95 -26.26
N VAL A 15 -22.13 -12.08 -25.54
CA VAL A 15 -22.53 -12.19 -24.12
C VAL A 15 -21.62 -11.33 -23.22
N ALA A 16 -20.32 -11.26 -23.50
CA ALA A 16 -19.39 -10.41 -22.76
C ALA A 16 -19.69 -8.91 -22.96
N LEU A 17 -19.97 -8.50 -24.19
CA LEU A 17 -20.35 -7.12 -24.52
C LEU A 17 -21.72 -6.74 -23.94
N SER A 18 -22.69 -7.66 -23.96
CA SER A 18 -23.99 -7.46 -23.32
C SER A 18 -23.85 -7.29 -21.79
N ARG A 19 -22.97 -8.05 -21.13
CA ARG A 19 -22.68 -7.90 -19.69
C ARG A 19 -21.99 -6.57 -19.36
N VAL A 20 -21.09 -6.08 -20.21
CA VAL A 20 -20.46 -4.76 -20.05
C VAL A 20 -21.48 -3.64 -20.24
N TYR A 21 -22.39 -3.78 -21.22
CA TYR A 21 -23.45 -2.81 -21.46
C TYR A 21 -24.48 -2.80 -20.32
N SER A 22 -24.93 -3.96 -19.85
CA SER A 22 -25.82 -4.08 -18.68
C SER A 22 -25.21 -3.47 -17.42
N ARG A 23 -23.90 -3.68 -17.16
CA ARG A 23 -23.22 -3.05 -16.01
C ARG A 23 -23.16 -1.51 -16.10
N ARG A 24 -23.06 -0.96 -17.31
CA ARG A 24 -23.14 0.50 -17.52
C ARG A 24 -24.55 1.05 -17.29
N VAL A 25 -25.58 0.31 -17.68
CA VAL A 25 -26.98 0.68 -17.44
C VAL A 25 -27.30 0.63 -15.95
N THR A 26 -26.92 -0.44 -15.24
CA THR A 26 -27.13 -0.56 -13.78
C THR A 26 -26.41 0.54 -13.01
N TYR A 27 -25.20 0.95 -13.43
CA TYR A 27 -24.49 2.06 -12.81
C TYR A 27 -25.20 3.41 -13.00
N CYS A 28 -25.81 3.65 -14.16
CA CYS A 28 -26.61 4.86 -14.39
C CYS A 28 -27.93 4.85 -13.60
N GLU A 29 -28.58 3.68 -13.47
CA GLU A 29 -29.78 3.52 -12.65
C GLU A 29 -29.48 3.72 -11.15
N GLU A 30 -28.36 3.20 -10.64
CA GLU A 30 -27.90 3.42 -9.26
C GLU A 30 -27.61 4.90 -8.96
N GLN A 31 -27.06 5.65 -9.93
CA GLN A 31 -26.83 7.09 -9.79
C GLN A 31 -28.14 7.89 -9.78
N GLN A 32 -29.12 7.52 -10.61
CA GLN A 32 -30.45 8.13 -10.57
C GLN A 32 -31.19 7.83 -9.26
N GLN A 33 -31.08 6.60 -8.75
CA GLN A 33 -31.70 6.20 -7.48
C GLN A 33 -31.07 6.92 -6.28
N GLN A 34 -29.75 7.15 -6.29
CA GLN A 34 -29.07 7.94 -5.26
C GLN A 34 -29.44 9.43 -5.29
N GLN A 35 -29.73 9.98 -6.47
CA GLN A 35 -30.16 11.36 -6.60
C GLN A 35 -31.61 11.54 -6.15
N GLN A 36 -32.50 10.60 -6.47
CA GLN A 36 -33.88 10.60 -6.00
C GLN A 36 -33.98 10.49 -4.47
N VAL A 37 -33.14 9.65 -3.84
CA VAL A 37 -33.07 9.54 -2.36
C VAL A 37 -32.56 10.85 -1.72
N ARG A 38 -31.70 11.61 -2.39
CA ARG A 38 -31.25 12.93 -1.90
C ARG A 38 -32.35 13.98 -2.00
N GLU A 39 -33.09 14.00 -3.11
CA GLU A 39 -34.19 14.94 -3.33
C GLU A 39 -35.36 14.65 -2.36
N GLU A 40 -35.68 13.36 -2.11
CA GLU A 40 -36.68 12.96 -1.10
C GLU A 40 -36.25 13.24 0.36
N ALA A 41 -34.95 13.24 0.64
CA ALA A 41 -34.41 13.60 1.96
C ALA A 41 -34.44 15.12 2.20
N GLU A 42 -34.31 15.93 1.15
CA GLU A 42 -34.42 17.39 1.23
C GLU A 42 -35.88 17.86 1.30
N GLU A 43 -36.83 17.16 0.67
CA GLU A 43 -38.26 17.50 0.76
C GLU A 43 -38.90 17.13 2.12
N ASN A 44 -38.41 16.09 2.79
CA ASN A 44 -38.94 15.64 4.09
C ASN A 44 -38.38 16.40 5.31
N SER A 45 -37.49 17.38 5.13
CA SER A 45 -36.88 18.12 6.25
C SER A 45 -37.72 19.28 6.79
N SER A 46 -38.97 19.45 6.33
CA SER A 46 -39.87 20.50 6.81
C SER A 46 -40.97 19.95 7.73
N SER A 47 -40.80 20.24 9.03
CA SER A 47 -41.83 20.20 10.08
C SER A 47 -42.35 18.83 10.55
N ASN A 48 -41.64 18.22 11.50
CA ASN A 48 -42.18 17.53 12.71
C ASN A 48 -41.11 16.63 13.31
N THR A 49 -40.01 17.21 13.79
CA THR A 49 -39.12 16.39 14.60
C THR A 49 -39.79 16.09 15.95
N PRO A 50 -39.58 14.92 16.55
CA PRO A 50 -40.05 14.63 17.92
C PRO A 50 -39.62 15.71 18.94
N SER A 51 -38.48 16.35 18.71
CA SER A 51 -37.99 17.51 19.47
C SER A 51 -38.95 18.71 19.39
N ASP A 52 -39.50 19.02 18.21
CA ASP A 52 -40.43 20.15 18.04
C ASP A 52 -41.76 19.92 18.76
N ARG A 53 -42.23 18.66 18.77
CA ARG A 53 -43.43 18.26 19.52
C ARG A 53 -43.22 18.38 21.04
N LEU A 54 -42.06 17.97 21.54
CA LEU A 54 -41.73 18.09 22.96
C LEU A 54 -41.58 19.55 23.41
N LYS A 55 -40.95 20.40 22.58
CA LYS A 55 -40.86 21.85 22.83
C LYS A 55 -42.23 22.51 22.90
N LYS A 56 -43.16 22.11 22.01
CA LYS A 56 -44.53 22.61 22.03
C LYS A 56 -45.26 22.24 23.33
N ILE A 57 -45.18 20.97 23.75
CA ILE A 57 -45.80 20.50 24.99
C ILE A 57 -45.23 21.24 26.22
N ALA A 58 -43.91 21.49 26.24
CA ALA A 58 -43.28 22.26 27.31
C ALA A 58 -43.81 23.70 27.39
N ASN A 59 -43.92 24.39 26.25
CA ASN A 59 -44.47 25.75 26.19
C ASN A 59 -45.95 25.81 26.59
N ASP A 60 -46.75 24.81 26.18
CA ASP A 60 -48.16 24.72 26.53
C ASP A 60 -48.34 24.56 28.06
N LEU A 61 -47.50 23.74 28.71
CA LEU A 61 -47.50 23.56 30.17
C LEU A 61 -47.05 24.81 30.94
N GLU A 62 -46.04 25.53 30.46
CA GLU A 62 -45.58 26.78 31.06
C GLU A 62 -46.66 27.87 30.98
N THR A 63 -47.35 27.96 29.84
CA THR A 63 -48.47 28.89 29.62
C THR A 63 -49.63 28.59 30.58
N GLU A 64 -50.00 27.32 30.74
CA GLU A 64 -51.08 26.93 31.67
C GLU A 64 -50.68 27.19 33.14
N SER A 65 -49.41 26.98 33.50
CA SER A 65 -48.90 27.30 34.84
C SER A 65 -48.99 28.80 35.16
N LEU A 66 -48.66 29.68 34.21
CA LEU A 66 -48.79 31.13 34.37
C LEU A 66 -50.26 31.53 34.56
N ARG A 67 -51.15 30.99 33.70
CA ARG A 67 -52.59 31.23 33.79
C ARG A 67 -53.20 30.81 35.13
N LEU A 68 -52.78 29.67 35.68
CA LEU A 68 -53.23 29.21 37.00
C LEU A 68 -52.69 30.10 38.13
N SER A 69 -51.46 30.59 38.02
CA SER A 69 -50.88 31.55 38.98
C SER A 69 -51.65 32.87 39.00
N ASP A 70 -51.99 33.42 37.83
CA ASP A 70 -52.77 34.65 37.72
C ASP A 70 -54.17 34.47 38.34
N ARG A 71 -54.82 33.33 38.06
CA ARG A 71 -56.14 33.02 38.63
C ARG A 71 -56.11 32.88 40.16
N ALA A 72 -55.04 32.33 40.71
CA ALA A 72 -54.84 32.26 42.16
C ALA A 72 -54.68 33.66 42.79
N ALA A 73 -53.98 34.58 42.11
CA ALA A 73 -53.85 35.96 42.56
C ALA A 73 -55.19 36.72 42.50
N GLU A 74 -55.98 36.51 41.45
CA GLU A 74 -57.34 37.06 41.35
C GLU A 74 -58.25 36.58 42.49
N LEU A 75 -58.30 35.27 42.74
CA LEU A 75 -59.12 34.70 43.81
C LEU A 75 -58.69 35.21 45.20
N LYS A 76 -57.40 35.44 45.40
CA LYS A 76 -56.88 36.05 46.64
C LYS A 76 -57.35 37.50 46.81
N GLN A 77 -57.40 38.27 45.71
CA GLN A 77 -57.92 39.63 45.72
C GLN A 77 -59.43 39.65 45.96
N GLU A 78 -60.19 38.79 45.27
CA GLU A 78 -61.63 38.63 45.48
C GLU A 78 -61.96 38.28 46.95
N ALA A 79 -61.20 37.37 47.57
CA ALA A 79 -61.34 37.03 48.98
C ALA A 79 -61.04 38.22 49.91
N PHE A 80 -60.05 39.05 49.56
CA PHE A 80 -59.70 40.25 50.32
C PHE A 80 -60.80 41.32 50.22
N ASP A 81 -61.36 41.50 49.03
CA ASP A 81 -62.44 42.46 48.77
C ASP A 81 -63.74 42.02 49.47
N LEU A 82 -64.05 40.72 49.49
CA LEU A 82 -65.18 40.16 50.24
C LEU A 82 -65.01 40.36 51.75
N ALA A 83 -63.80 40.13 52.29
CA ALA A 83 -63.50 40.39 53.70
C ALA A 83 -63.60 41.89 54.06
N ALA A 84 -63.28 42.78 53.13
CA ALA A 84 -63.44 44.23 53.31
C ALA A 84 -64.92 44.66 53.32
N GLN A 85 -65.77 44.02 52.52
CA GLN A 85 -67.22 44.32 52.45
C GLN A 85 -68.00 43.87 53.71
N GLU A 86 -67.51 42.88 54.45
CA GLU A 86 -68.14 42.45 55.72
C GLU A 86 -67.87 43.40 56.91
N SER A 87 -67.03 44.44 56.73
CA SER A 87 -66.71 45.38 57.80
C SER A 87 -67.80 46.43 58.12
N ASP A 88 -68.94 46.43 57.41
CA ASP A 88 -70.01 47.44 57.56
C ASP A 88 -71.40 46.86 57.92
N ILE A 89 -71.44 45.80 58.73
CA ILE A 89 -72.69 45.28 59.32
C ILE A 89 -72.52 45.04 60.83
N THR A 90 -72.54 46.13 61.61
CA THR A 90 -72.79 46.08 63.06
C THR A 90 -74.26 45.75 63.33
N SER A 91 -74.62 44.45 63.29
CA SER A 91 -75.81 43.94 63.98
C SER A 91 -75.81 42.43 64.22
N HIS A 92 -74.96 41.60 63.58
CA HIS A 92 -74.95 40.14 63.76
C HIS A 92 -73.54 39.56 63.98
N LYS A 93 -72.73 40.26 64.79
CA LYS A 93 -71.28 40.04 64.95
C LYS A 93 -70.89 38.60 65.32
N ASP A 94 -71.66 37.91 66.15
CA ASP A 94 -71.28 36.58 66.66
C ASP A 94 -71.59 35.43 65.70
N LYS A 95 -72.61 35.57 64.82
CA LYS A 95 -72.90 34.57 63.78
C LYS A 95 -72.00 34.74 62.56
N ILE A 96 -71.62 35.99 62.25
CA ILE A 96 -70.71 36.31 61.14
C ILE A 96 -69.28 35.88 61.51
N LEU A 97 -68.82 36.08 62.75
CA LEU A 97 -67.48 35.62 63.17
C LEU A 97 -67.32 34.11 62.98
N HIS A 98 -68.31 33.32 63.39
CA HIS A 98 -68.23 31.85 63.30
C HIS A 98 -68.32 31.35 61.85
N ALA A 99 -69.08 32.02 60.99
CA ALA A 99 -69.16 31.71 59.56
C ALA A 99 -67.88 32.15 58.81
N ALA A 100 -67.32 33.31 59.14
CA ALA A 100 -66.06 33.80 58.56
C ALA A 100 -64.86 32.93 58.97
N GLU A 101 -64.85 32.40 60.19
CA GLU A 101 -63.81 31.47 60.66
C GLU A 101 -63.92 30.11 59.96
N GLU A 102 -65.14 29.59 59.74
CA GLU A 102 -65.37 28.36 58.99
C GLU A 102 -65.03 28.51 57.50
N VAL A 103 -65.38 29.65 56.88
CA VAL A 103 -64.99 29.98 55.50
C VAL A 103 -63.47 30.16 55.40
N GLY A 104 -62.85 30.86 56.35
CA GLY A 104 -61.39 31.04 56.40
C GLY A 104 -60.64 29.71 56.49
N ASN A 105 -61.11 28.78 57.32
CA ASN A 105 -60.53 27.45 57.45
C ASN A 105 -60.68 26.62 56.15
N ARG A 106 -61.85 26.65 55.51
CA ARG A 106 -62.08 25.94 54.23
C ARG A 106 -61.29 26.54 53.08
N VAL A 107 -61.13 27.87 53.04
CA VAL A 107 -60.29 28.56 52.07
C VAL A 107 -58.82 28.21 52.30
N SER A 108 -58.34 28.21 53.55
CA SER A 108 -56.97 27.81 53.88
C SER A 108 -56.68 26.37 53.46
N GLU A 109 -57.58 25.43 53.77
CA GLU A 109 -57.41 24.02 53.39
C GLU A 109 -57.41 23.83 51.86
N THR A 110 -58.27 24.57 51.15
CA THR A 110 -58.32 24.54 49.68
C THR A 110 -57.04 25.13 49.06
N VAL A 111 -56.49 26.20 49.66
CA VAL A 111 -55.22 26.81 49.23
C VAL A 111 -54.06 25.86 49.49
N ASP A 112 -53.98 25.22 50.65
CA ASP A 112 -52.92 24.25 50.98
C ASP A 112 -52.96 23.01 50.06
N GLN A 113 -54.16 22.53 49.74
CA GLN A 113 -54.33 21.46 48.75
C GLN A 113 -53.91 21.91 47.35
N ALA A 114 -54.27 23.12 46.93
CA ALA A 114 -53.86 23.67 45.63
C ALA A 114 -52.34 23.87 45.54
N VAL A 115 -51.69 24.34 46.61
CA VAL A 115 -50.22 24.48 46.70
C VAL A 115 -49.55 23.11 46.62
N THR A 116 -50.07 22.10 47.32
CA THR A 116 -49.53 20.74 47.28
C THR A 116 -49.63 20.13 45.88
N VAL A 117 -50.76 20.31 45.20
CA VAL A 117 -50.96 19.86 43.81
C VAL A 117 -50.03 20.60 42.85
N ALA A 118 -49.85 21.91 43.01
CA ALA A 118 -48.95 22.71 42.20
C ALA A 118 -47.47 22.30 42.39
N GLU A 119 -47.03 22.04 43.62
CA GLU A 119 -45.69 21.53 43.90
C GLU A 119 -45.47 20.13 43.30
N SER A 120 -46.46 19.25 43.41
CA SER A 120 -46.39 17.91 42.82
C SER A 120 -46.30 17.99 41.29
N ALA A 121 -47.10 18.86 40.65
CA ALA A 121 -47.04 19.10 39.22
C ALA A 121 -45.68 19.66 38.78
N LYS A 122 -45.11 20.61 39.55
CA LYS A 122 -43.77 21.16 39.30
C LYS A 122 -42.68 20.08 39.37
N ARG A 123 -42.72 19.21 40.38
CA ARG A 123 -41.75 18.10 40.51
C ARG A 123 -41.88 17.09 39.37
N ALA A 124 -43.11 16.78 38.94
CA ALA A 124 -43.36 15.90 37.80
C ALA A 124 -42.86 16.52 36.48
N ALA A 125 -43.07 17.82 36.26
CA ALA A 125 -42.56 18.54 35.10
C ALA A 125 -41.03 18.55 35.06
N GLU A 126 -40.36 18.78 36.19
CA GLU A 126 -38.89 18.75 36.26
C GLU A 126 -38.33 17.35 36.03
N ALA A 127 -38.96 16.30 36.58
CA ALA A 127 -38.56 14.92 36.32
C ALA A 127 -38.72 14.54 34.83
N ALA A 128 -39.80 14.98 34.19
CA ALA A 128 -40.01 14.77 32.76
C ALA A 128 -38.97 15.51 31.91
N ARG A 129 -38.58 16.73 32.30
CA ARG A 129 -37.52 17.50 31.63
C ARG A 129 -36.18 16.79 31.71
N VAL A 130 -35.78 16.33 32.89
CA VAL A 130 -34.52 15.58 33.09
C VAL A 130 -34.50 14.28 32.29
N ALA A 131 -35.62 13.55 32.23
CA ALA A 131 -35.73 12.35 31.41
C ALA A 131 -35.62 12.65 29.91
N ALA A 132 -36.24 13.72 29.42
CA ALA A 132 -36.15 14.16 28.03
C ALA A 132 -34.72 14.57 27.64
N ASP A 133 -34.01 15.28 28.53
CA ASP A 133 -32.61 15.68 28.34
C ASP A 133 -31.69 14.44 28.28
N SER A 134 -31.95 13.43 29.12
CA SER A 134 -31.20 12.16 29.13
C SER A 134 -31.41 11.36 27.84
N VAL A 135 -32.65 11.20 27.38
CA VAL A 135 -32.97 10.50 26.12
C VAL A 135 -32.36 11.24 24.92
N THR A 136 -32.45 12.57 24.90
CA THR A 136 -31.86 13.39 23.83
C THR A 136 -30.33 13.26 23.80
N SER A 137 -29.69 13.22 24.96
CA SER A 137 -28.24 13.03 25.07
C SER A 137 -27.81 11.64 24.62
N ALA A 138 -28.55 10.59 25.01
CA ALA A 138 -28.29 9.22 24.58
C ALA A 138 -28.49 9.03 23.06
N ALA A 139 -29.55 9.62 22.50
CA ALA A 139 -29.80 9.59 21.06
C ALA A 139 -28.71 10.32 20.25
N ARG A 140 -28.21 11.46 20.75
CA ARG A 140 -27.08 12.17 20.13
C ARG A 140 -25.80 11.33 20.16
N ALA A 141 -25.49 10.71 21.30
CA ALA A 141 -24.30 9.86 21.43
C ALA A 141 -24.33 8.67 20.45
N GLN A 142 -25.48 7.98 20.31
CA GLN A 142 -25.65 6.90 19.34
C GLN A 142 -25.54 7.40 17.89
N TRP A 143 -26.08 8.57 17.59
CA TRP A 143 -25.99 9.16 16.26
C TRP A 143 -24.55 9.56 15.89
N ASP A 144 -23.80 10.08 16.85
CA ASP A 144 -22.39 10.44 16.67
C ASP A 144 -21.51 9.21 16.46
N GLU A 145 -21.77 8.11 17.19
CA GLU A 145 -21.08 6.83 17.01
C GLU A 145 -21.38 6.18 15.65
N PHE A 146 -22.65 6.18 15.23
CA PHE A 146 -23.04 5.71 13.90
C PHE A 146 -22.41 6.57 12.80
N GLY A 147 -22.42 7.90 12.98
CA GLY A 147 -21.77 8.85 12.09
C GLY A 147 -20.26 8.63 12.00
N ALA A 148 -19.58 8.32 13.11
CA ALA A 148 -18.15 8.03 13.13
C ALA A 148 -17.83 6.74 12.36
N THR A 149 -18.60 5.68 12.58
CA THR A 149 -18.46 4.40 11.87
C THR A 149 -18.70 4.56 10.37
N ALA A 150 -19.76 5.26 9.98
CA ALA A 150 -20.07 5.54 8.58
C ALA A 150 -18.97 6.38 7.90
N ARG A 151 -18.43 7.41 8.59
CA ARG A 151 -17.30 8.21 8.08
C ARG A 151 -16.04 7.36 7.89
N ALA A 152 -15.72 6.47 8.83
CA ALA A 152 -14.58 5.55 8.71
C ALA A 152 -14.75 4.57 7.54
N ALA A 153 -15.95 4.01 7.36
CA ALA A 153 -16.26 3.13 6.23
C ALA A 153 -16.15 3.86 4.88
N VAL A 154 -16.65 5.08 4.78
CA VAL A 154 -16.53 5.92 3.56
C VAL A 154 -15.06 6.29 3.30
N ALA A 155 -14.28 6.62 4.34
CA ALA A 155 -12.85 6.91 4.19
C ALA A 155 -12.08 5.69 3.67
N ASN A 156 -12.34 4.50 4.23
CA ASN A 156 -11.73 3.25 3.78
C ASN A 156 -12.15 2.90 2.34
N ALA A 157 -13.42 3.06 1.99
CA ALA A 157 -13.91 2.86 0.62
C ALA A 157 -13.25 3.82 -0.37
N LYS A 158 -13.11 5.12 -0.03
CA LYS A 158 -12.39 6.11 -0.84
C LYS A 158 -10.93 5.73 -1.02
N LEU A 159 -10.26 5.27 0.03
CA LEU A 159 -8.88 4.81 -0.02
C LEU A 159 -8.73 3.59 -0.95
N LYS A 160 -9.61 2.59 -0.83
CA LYS A 160 -9.63 1.42 -1.73
C LYS A 160 -9.89 1.81 -3.19
N ALA A 161 -10.82 2.74 -3.43
CA ALA A 161 -11.12 3.24 -4.77
C ALA A 161 -9.93 4.01 -5.39
N ALA A 162 -9.25 4.85 -4.59
CA ALA A 162 -8.04 5.54 -5.01
C ALA A 162 -6.91 4.55 -5.38
N GLN A 163 -6.71 3.51 -4.57
CA GLN A 163 -5.74 2.45 -4.85
C GLN A 163 -6.08 1.66 -6.11
N ALA A 164 -7.35 1.32 -6.32
CA ALA A 164 -7.79 0.64 -7.53
C ALA A 164 -7.55 1.48 -8.79
N LYS A 165 -7.80 2.79 -8.71
CA LYS A 165 -7.52 3.74 -9.79
C LYS A 165 -6.01 3.85 -10.08
N GLU A 166 -5.19 3.87 -9.04
CA GLU A 166 -3.73 3.91 -9.20
C GLU A 166 -3.21 2.61 -9.85
N ARG A 167 -3.67 1.44 -9.39
CA ARG A 167 -3.35 0.15 -10.04
C ARG A 167 -3.77 0.11 -11.51
N GLN A 168 -4.92 0.69 -11.85
CA GLN A 168 -5.38 0.77 -13.24
C GLN A 168 -4.47 1.68 -14.07
N ARG A 169 -4.03 2.81 -13.51
CA ARG A 169 -3.08 3.72 -14.16
C ARG A 169 -1.72 3.03 -14.36
N GLU A 170 -1.18 2.37 -13.34
CA GLU A 170 0.04 1.57 -13.44
C GLU A 170 -0.06 0.47 -14.50
N ALA A 171 -1.18 -0.26 -14.54
CA ALA A 171 -1.45 -1.27 -15.54
C ALA A 171 -1.48 -0.69 -16.96
N GLN A 172 -2.13 0.47 -17.15
CA GLN A 172 -2.17 1.15 -18.45
C GLN A 172 -0.78 1.63 -18.89
N VAL A 173 0.00 2.24 -17.98
CA VAL A 173 1.40 2.65 -18.27
C VAL A 173 2.25 1.45 -18.66
N ASN A 174 2.10 0.32 -17.95
CA ASN A 174 2.80 -0.93 -18.29
C ASN A 174 2.37 -1.48 -19.66
N ILE A 175 1.07 -1.44 -19.99
CA ILE A 175 0.56 -1.84 -21.31
C ILE A 175 1.13 -0.93 -22.41
N ASP A 176 1.05 0.39 -22.25
CA ASP A 176 1.52 1.37 -23.23
C ASP A 176 3.05 1.25 -23.44
N MET A 177 3.79 0.94 -22.36
CA MET A 177 5.23 0.73 -22.37
C MET A 177 5.61 -0.59 -23.04
N VAL A 178 4.95 -1.69 -22.71
CA VAL A 178 5.08 -2.97 -23.44
C VAL A 178 4.80 -2.72 -24.92
N GLN A 179 3.72 -2.01 -25.26
CA GLN A 179 3.41 -1.63 -26.64
C GLN A 179 4.46 -0.68 -27.26
N SER A 180 5.12 0.19 -26.50
CA SER A 180 6.17 1.10 -26.96
C SER A 180 7.47 0.35 -27.23
N VAL A 181 7.87 -0.57 -26.33
CA VAL A 181 8.98 -1.50 -26.53
C VAL A 181 8.70 -2.35 -27.77
N TRP A 182 7.51 -2.96 -27.88
CA TRP A 182 7.12 -3.72 -29.06
C TRP A 182 7.06 -2.87 -30.33
N ARG A 183 6.60 -1.61 -30.26
CA ARG A 183 6.65 -0.67 -31.39
C ARG A 183 8.08 -0.40 -31.80
N ARG A 184 8.99 -0.09 -30.87
CA ARG A 184 10.42 0.09 -31.17
C ARG A 184 11.00 -1.16 -31.79
N ILE A 185 10.70 -2.35 -31.26
CA ILE A 185 11.12 -3.62 -31.83
C ILE A 185 10.58 -3.78 -33.27
N GLY A 186 9.32 -3.42 -33.52
CA GLY A 186 8.67 -3.46 -34.83
C GLY A 186 9.22 -2.44 -35.83
N ASP A 187 9.45 -1.19 -35.40
CA ASP A 187 10.05 -0.10 -36.18
C ASP A 187 11.46 -0.47 -36.65
N TYR A 188 12.18 -1.25 -35.83
CA TYR A 188 13.48 -1.82 -36.17
C TYR A 188 13.42 -2.84 -37.32
N GLY A 189 12.23 -3.28 -37.73
CA GLY A 189 12.01 -4.29 -38.76
C GLY A 189 11.13 -3.85 -39.93
N LYS A 190 11.11 -2.59 -40.36
CA LYS A 190 10.55 -2.09 -41.66
C LYS A 190 9.11 -2.50 -42.08
N GLU A 191 8.42 -3.37 -41.35
CA GLU A 191 7.09 -3.89 -41.65
C GLU A 191 6.09 -3.34 -40.64
N ASP A 192 5.00 -2.77 -41.14
CA ASP A 192 3.93 -2.10 -40.39
C ASP A 192 3.02 -3.14 -39.68
N LYS A 193 3.62 -3.98 -38.83
CA LYS A 193 2.92 -5.04 -38.09
C LYS A 193 2.36 -4.51 -36.79
N GLY A 194 1.05 -4.70 -36.57
CA GLY A 194 0.41 -4.37 -35.29
C GLY A 194 0.91 -5.26 -34.13
N PRO A 195 0.88 -4.78 -32.87
CA PRO A 195 1.40 -5.52 -31.70
C PRO A 195 0.84 -6.94 -31.51
N GLN A 196 -0.41 -7.16 -31.93
CA GLN A 196 -1.06 -8.47 -31.86
C GLN A 196 -0.43 -9.49 -32.81
N GLN A 197 -0.09 -9.04 -34.03
CA GLN A 197 0.59 -9.87 -35.03
C GLN A 197 2.01 -10.22 -34.57
N VAL A 198 2.71 -9.25 -34.00
CA VAL A 198 4.03 -9.44 -33.38
C VAL A 198 3.99 -10.50 -32.27
N MET A 199 3.03 -10.38 -31.35
CA MET A 199 2.86 -11.36 -30.28
C MET A 199 2.50 -12.76 -30.81
N TYR A 200 1.64 -12.84 -31.83
CA TYR A 200 1.28 -14.11 -32.48
C TYR A 200 2.50 -14.79 -33.14
N GLU A 201 3.30 -14.03 -33.89
CA GLU A 201 4.55 -14.53 -34.49
C GLU A 201 5.56 -14.98 -33.43
N PHE A 202 5.70 -14.21 -32.35
CA PHE A 202 6.56 -14.56 -31.22
C PHE A 202 6.14 -15.88 -30.56
N VAL A 203 4.85 -16.05 -30.25
CA VAL A 203 4.31 -17.28 -29.67
C VAL A 203 4.54 -18.47 -30.62
N ASN A 204 4.34 -18.28 -31.92
CA ASN A 204 4.59 -19.34 -32.91
C ASN A 204 6.06 -19.71 -33.02
N MET A 205 6.97 -18.74 -33.00
CA MET A 205 8.41 -18.99 -32.92
C MET A 205 8.76 -19.79 -31.66
N CYS A 206 8.17 -19.44 -30.51
CA CYS A 206 8.41 -20.19 -29.28
C CYS A 206 7.89 -21.63 -29.33
N ARG A 207 6.76 -21.87 -29.99
CA ARG A 207 6.20 -23.20 -30.21
C ARG A 207 7.01 -24.03 -31.22
N SER A 208 7.59 -23.40 -32.24
CA SER A 208 8.38 -24.08 -33.27
C SER A 208 9.83 -24.33 -32.87
N ARG A 209 10.38 -23.56 -31.92
CA ARG A 209 11.74 -23.75 -31.40
C ARG A 209 11.85 -25.17 -30.81
N PRO A 210 12.85 -25.99 -31.23
CA PRO A 210 13.04 -27.33 -30.72
C PRO A 210 13.07 -27.33 -29.18
N SER A 211 12.54 -28.38 -28.56
CA SER A 211 12.56 -28.58 -27.10
C SER A 211 13.96 -28.87 -26.55
N ASN A 212 15.02 -28.47 -27.26
CA ASN A 212 16.40 -28.50 -26.80
C ASN A 212 16.61 -27.36 -25.79
N THR A 213 15.66 -27.18 -24.86
CA THR A 213 15.86 -26.36 -23.68
C THR A 213 17.18 -26.82 -23.06
N PRO A 214 18.08 -25.89 -22.71
CA PRO A 214 19.27 -26.23 -21.96
C PRO A 214 18.84 -27.13 -20.81
N ASP A 215 19.53 -28.26 -20.63
CA ASP A 215 19.24 -29.13 -19.49
C ASP A 215 19.54 -28.35 -18.21
N TRP A 216 18.49 -27.78 -17.63
CA TRP A 216 18.52 -26.98 -16.41
C TRP A 216 18.61 -27.83 -15.15
N SER A 217 18.95 -29.12 -15.28
CA SER A 217 19.01 -30.03 -14.15
C SER A 217 19.88 -29.48 -13.02
N PRO A 218 19.53 -29.77 -11.76
CA PRO A 218 20.24 -29.27 -10.58
C PRO A 218 21.74 -29.60 -10.52
N ASN A 219 22.26 -30.48 -11.37
CA ASN A 219 23.67 -30.89 -11.36
C ASN A 219 24.54 -30.06 -12.31
N LYS A 220 23.96 -29.17 -13.12
CA LYS A 220 24.69 -28.29 -14.05
C LYS A 220 24.86 -26.89 -13.44
N PHE A 221 25.92 -26.20 -13.85
CA PHE A 221 26.25 -24.82 -13.44
C PHE A 221 26.45 -24.59 -11.93
N GLY A 222 26.70 -25.66 -11.16
CA GLY A 222 26.94 -25.57 -9.72
C GLY A 222 25.68 -25.32 -8.90
N ARG A 223 24.50 -25.57 -9.48
CA ARG A 223 23.21 -25.56 -8.78
C ARG A 223 23.23 -26.55 -7.63
N LYS A 224 22.63 -26.19 -6.50
CA LYS A 224 22.48 -27.05 -5.32
C LYS A 224 21.15 -26.78 -4.66
N LEU A 225 20.38 -27.82 -4.39
CA LEU A 225 19.19 -27.68 -3.54
C LEU A 225 19.64 -27.44 -2.10
N VAL A 226 19.22 -26.35 -1.50
CA VAL A 226 19.58 -25.95 -0.12
C VAL A 226 18.36 -25.56 0.67
N ASP A 227 18.44 -25.73 1.99
CA ASP A 227 17.48 -25.14 2.91
C ASP A 227 17.71 -23.63 3.04
N ILE A 228 16.62 -22.88 3.01
CA ILE A 228 16.58 -21.45 3.35
C ILE A 228 15.82 -21.27 4.66
N ASN A 229 15.93 -20.08 5.27
CA ASN A 229 15.13 -19.68 6.42
C ASN A 229 14.04 -18.71 5.93
N PRO A 230 12.80 -19.17 5.66
CA PRO A 230 11.76 -18.32 5.10
C PRO A 230 11.44 -17.13 6.00
N SER A 231 11.44 -17.30 7.32
CA SER A 231 11.14 -16.22 8.27
C SER A 231 12.18 -15.08 8.18
N ALA A 232 13.47 -15.40 8.16
CA ALA A 232 14.52 -14.40 8.01
C ALA A 232 14.47 -13.72 6.64
N THR A 233 14.17 -14.48 5.58
CA THR A 233 14.02 -13.94 4.22
C THR A 233 12.80 -13.03 4.11
N LEU A 234 11.66 -13.41 4.68
CA LEU A 234 10.42 -12.62 4.72
C LEU A 234 10.60 -11.32 5.52
N SER A 235 11.29 -11.38 6.67
CA SER A 235 11.66 -10.18 7.45
C SER A 235 12.49 -9.21 6.61
N THR A 236 13.42 -9.72 5.79
CA THR A 236 14.24 -8.89 4.90
C THR A 236 13.44 -8.35 3.69
N LEU A 237 12.50 -9.15 3.16
CA LEU A 237 11.59 -8.74 2.10
C LEU A 237 10.65 -7.63 2.58
N ALA A 238 10.15 -7.70 3.83
CA ALA A 238 9.34 -6.66 4.44
C ALA A 238 10.08 -5.33 4.52
N LEU A 239 11.40 -5.34 4.78
CA LEU A 239 12.22 -4.12 4.72
C LEU A 239 12.27 -3.54 3.30
N ALA A 240 12.39 -4.38 2.28
CA ALA A 240 12.34 -3.94 0.87
C ALA A 240 10.95 -3.42 0.47
N GLU A 241 9.88 -4.03 0.98
CA GLU A 241 8.50 -3.56 0.82
C GLU A 241 8.27 -2.20 1.47
N ALA A 242 8.76 -2.02 2.71
CA ALA A 242 8.65 -0.77 3.44
C ALA A 242 9.28 0.43 2.70
N ALA A 243 10.28 0.20 1.83
CA ALA A 243 10.88 1.27 1.03
C ALA A 243 9.92 1.85 -0.03
N TYR A 244 8.89 1.09 -0.45
CA TYR A 244 7.82 1.60 -1.31
C TYR A 244 6.85 2.52 -0.58
N GLU A 245 6.77 2.41 0.74
CA GLU A 245 5.88 3.21 1.60
C GLU A 245 6.61 4.39 2.28
N CYS A 246 7.83 4.71 1.85
CA CYS A 246 8.56 5.91 2.30
C CYS A 246 7.79 7.23 2.09
N ASP A 247 6.77 7.24 1.23
CA ASP A 247 5.95 8.43 0.96
C ASP A 247 4.86 8.65 2.04
N ALA A 248 4.59 7.64 2.87
CA ALA A 248 3.49 7.65 3.84
C ALA A 248 3.89 8.16 5.24
N ILE A 249 5.15 8.56 5.46
CA ILE A 249 5.66 8.98 6.78
C ILE A 249 6.11 10.44 6.74
N SER A 250 5.99 11.10 7.89
CA SER A 250 6.65 12.37 8.23
C SER A 250 8.07 12.46 7.65
N LYS A 251 8.41 13.61 7.06
CA LYS A 251 9.71 13.88 6.42
C LYS A 251 10.90 13.88 7.40
N GLU A 252 10.64 13.72 8.70
CA GLU A 252 11.65 13.79 9.75
C GLU A 252 11.99 12.41 10.30
N PRO A 253 13.27 12.18 10.67
CA PRO A 253 13.68 11.01 11.46
C PRO A 253 12.76 10.81 12.66
N MET A 254 12.41 9.57 12.94
CA MET A 254 11.41 9.23 13.95
C MET A 254 11.80 7.94 14.67
N SER A 255 11.56 7.88 15.96
CA SER A 255 11.66 6.68 16.79
C SER A 255 10.34 5.92 16.85
N ARG A 256 10.41 4.63 17.18
CA ARG A 256 9.25 3.79 17.47
C ARG A 256 8.34 4.42 18.51
N GLU A 257 8.92 4.97 19.58
CA GLU A 257 8.18 5.59 20.69
C GLU A 257 7.40 6.84 20.24
N GLU A 258 7.97 7.63 19.33
CA GLU A 258 7.29 8.79 18.75
C GLU A 258 6.16 8.35 17.82
N TYR A 259 6.43 7.35 16.96
CA TYR A 259 5.40 6.75 16.11
C TYR A 259 4.25 6.17 16.94
N ASP A 260 4.56 5.54 18.06
CA ASP A 260 3.55 4.90 18.91
C ASP A 260 2.64 5.89 19.64
N LYS A 261 3.06 7.14 19.77
CA LYS A 261 2.28 8.25 20.34
C LYS A 261 1.38 8.93 19.32
N LEU A 262 1.51 8.62 18.02
CA LEU A 262 0.64 9.19 16.99
C LEU A 262 -0.79 8.65 17.17
N SER A 263 -1.77 9.55 17.16
CA SER A 263 -3.19 9.22 17.27
C SER A 263 -3.75 8.56 15.99
N ASP A 264 -3.13 8.82 14.84
CA ASP A 264 -3.48 8.25 13.54
C ASP A 264 -2.30 7.45 12.97
N LYS A 265 -2.22 6.17 13.38
CA LYS A 265 -1.16 5.26 12.93
C LYS A 265 -1.54 4.69 11.56
N SER A 266 -0.77 5.06 10.53
CA SER A 266 -0.90 4.43 9.23
C SER A 266 -0.47 2.95 9.29
N GLU A 267 -1.34 2.03 8.87
CA GLU A 267 -1.02 0.60 8.69
C GLU A 267 0.13 0.39 7.68
N ARG A 268 0.43 1.39 6.85
CA ARG A 268 1.48 1.35 5.84
C ARG A 268 2.79 1.99 6.28
N SER A 269 2.91 2.40 7.53
CA SER A 269 4.17 2.93 8.02
C SER A 269 5.28 1.85 7.97
N ILE A 270 6.53 2.28 7.80
CA ILE A 270 7.72 1.44 7.96
C ILE A 270 7.67 0.66 9.28
N PHE A 271 7.20 1.30 10.35
CA PHE A 271 7.07 0.72 11.68
C PHE A 271 6.03 -0.41 11.73
N SER A 272 4.92 -0.29 11.00
CA SER A 272 3.87 -1.32 10.92
C SER A 272 4.33 -2.52 10.09
N ILE A 273 5.01 -2.26 8.96
CA ILE A 273 5.51 -3.31 8.06
C ILE A 273 6.71 -4.05 8.69
N CYS A 274 7.57 -3.31 9.40
CA CYS A 274 8.80 -3.81 10.00
C CYS A 274 8.79 -3.55 11.52
N PRO A 275 8.20 -4.44 12.33
CA PRO A 275 8.10 -4.27 13.78
C PRO A 275 9.47 -4.26 14.49
N ASP A 276 10.50 -4.84 13.87
CA ASP A 276 11.86 -4.89 14.43
C ASP A 276 12.64 -3.57 14.29
N ILE A 277 12.10 -2.56 13.60
CA ILE A 277 12.74 -1.24 13.49
C ILE A 277 12.48 -0.43 14.75
N ASP A 278 13.56 0.06 15.37
CA ASP A 278 13.49 0.95 16.55
C ASP A 278 13.42 2.41 16.14
N GLU A 279 14.15 2.79 15.08
CA GLU A 279 14.38 4.18 14.74
C GLU A 279 14.67 4.32 13.25
N VAL A 280 14.02 5.27 12.58
CA VAL A 280 14.34 5.70 11.23
C VAL A 280 15.26 6.91 11.34
N LEU A 281 16.51 6.74 10.93
CA LEU A 281 17.57 7.76 11.02
C LEU A 281 17.50 8.75 9.86
N PHE A 282 17.07 8.29 8.69
CA PHE A 282 16.98 9.12 7.50
C PHE A 282 16.02 8.54 6.48
N MET A 283 15.35 9.43 5.75
CA MET A 283 14.57 9.11 4.56
C MET A 283 14.97 10.06 3.45
N SER A 284 15.26 9.52 2.27
CA SER A 284 15.58 10.36 1.10
C SER A 284 14.38 11.25 0.76
N PRO A 285 14.61 12.54 0.44
CA PRO A 285 13.54 13.51 0.21
C PRO A 285 12.65 13.13 -0.99
N GLU A 286 11.45 13.71 -1.02
CA GLU A 286 10.54 13.59 -2.17
C GLU A 286 11.15 14.20 -3.43
N GLY A 287 11.62 13.36 -4.34
CA GLY A 287 11.48 13.66 -5.76
C GLY A 287 9.98 13.64 -6.05
N GLY A 288 9.42 14.75 -6.54
CA GLY A 288 8.00 14.80 -6.87
C GLY A 288 7.60 13.61 -7.74
N PHE A 289 6.37 13.11 -7.59
CA PHE A 289 5.86 11.97 -8.36
C PHE A 289 5.93 12.20 -9.90
N GLU A 290 6.10 13.45 -10.34
CA GLU A 290 6.34 13.86 -11.73
C GLU A 290 7.83 13.98 -12.12
N GLY A 291 8.77 13.59 -11.27
CA GLY A 291 10.20 13.84 -11.51
C GLY A 291 11.16 13.26 -10.47
N THR A 292 10.93 12.04 -9.98
CA THR A 292 12.05 11.29 -9.38
C THR A 292 13.08 11.09 -10.48
N ASP A 293 14.21 11.79 -10.36
CA ASP A 293 15.39 11.52 -11.18
C ASP A 293 15.67 10.01 -11.09
N PRO A 294 15.56 9.24 -12.20
CA PRO A 294 15.69 7.79 -12.17
C PRO A 294 17.05 7.34 -11.60
N LEU A 295 18.02 8.24 -11.58
CA LEU A 295 19.35 8.05 -11.01
C LEU A 295 19.41 8.32 -9.49
N LYS A 296 18.28 8.62 -8.83
CA LYS A 296 18.16 8.95 -7.40
C LYS A 296 17.01 8.16 -6.74
N PRO A 297 17.14 6.83 -6.62
CA PRO A 297 16.07 5.99 -6.09
C PRO A 297 15.73 6.34 -4.64
N ARG A 298 14.47 6.19 -4.22
CA ARG A 298 14.12 6.43 -2.81
C ARG A 298 14.75 5.38 -1.90
N PHE A 299 15.12 5.78 -0.70
CA PHE A 299 15.61 4.87 0.33
C PHE A 299 15.36 5.41 1.74
N PHE A 300 15.49 4.54 2.72
CA PHE A 300 15.59 4.92 4.12
C PHE A 300 16.77 4.24 4.81
N VAL A 301 17.27 4.89 5.86
CA VAL A 301 18.25 4.33 6.80
C VAL A 301 17.55 4.19 8.16
N ALA A 302 17.60 3.00 8.73
CA ALA A 302 16.97 2.71 10.01
C ALA A 302 17.89 1.86 10.89
N ARG A 303 17.58 1.79 12.18
CA ARG A 303 18.20 0.89 13.15
C ARG A 303 17.17 -0.09 13.68
N ARG A 304 17.54 -1.36 13.72
CA ARG A 304 16.75 -2.45 14.32
C ARG A 304 17.04 -2.61 15.81
N ASN A 305 16.11 -3.26 16.51
CA ASN A 305 16.23 -3.66 17.92
C ASN A 305 17.46 -4.50 18.26
N ASP A 306 17.97 -5.27 17.29
CA ASP A 306 19.18 -6.07 17.44
C ASP A 306 20.48 -5.31 17.08
N GLY A 307 20.38 -3.99 16.90
CA GLY A 307 21.49 -3.09 16.59
C GLY A 307 21.96 -3.12 15.14
N VAL A 308 21.29 -3.85 14.25
CA VAL A 308 21.59 -3.83 12.80
C VAL A 308 21.14 -2.48 12.22
N VAL A 309 22.04 -1.83 11.49
CA VAL A 309 21.69 -0.69 10.65
C VAL A 309 21.17 -1.23 9.32
N VAL A 310 20.03 -0.75 8.88
CA VAL A 310 19.39 -1.13 7.62
C VAL A 310 19.42 0.05 6.66
N LEU A 311 19.83 -0.20 5.43
CA LEU A 311 19.60 0.64 4.28
C LEU A 311 18.64 -0.09 3.34
N SER A 312 17.41 0.40 3.20
CA SER A 312 16.44 -0.20 2.28
C SER A 312 16.16 0.73 1.11
N ILE A 313 16.33 0.22 -0.11
CA ILE A 313 16.28 0.97 -1.35
C ILE A 313 15.05 0.54 -2.14
N ARG A 314 14.20 1.50 -2.45
CA ARG A 314 12.99 1.33 -3.24
C ARG A 314 13.37 0.99 -4.68
N GLY A 315 12.65 0.04 -5.28
CA GLY A 315 12.68 -0.12 -6.72
C GLY A 315 11.92 0.99 -7.44
N THR A 316 11.82 0.89 -8.77
CA THR A 316 10.94 1.79 -9.50
C THR A 316 9.49 1.58 -9.08
N ALA A 317 8.72 2.67 -9.02
CA ALA A 317 7.28 2.60 -8.76
C ALA A 317 6.57 1.90 -9.93
N THR A 318 7.08 2.07 -11.15
CA THR A 318 6.54 1.42 -12.35
C THR A 318 7.57 0.48 -12.99
N VAL A 319 7.09 -0.61 -13.60
CA VAL A 319 7.95 -1.51 -14.40
C VAL A 319 8.46 -0.78 -15.66
N ALA A 320 7.74 0.26 -16.11
CA ALA A 320 8.12 1.12 -17.23
C ALA A 320 9.42 1.90 -16.99
N ASP A 321 9.59 2.46 -15.80
CA ASP A 321 10.84 3.15 -15.43
C ASP A 321 12.00 2.14 -15.41
N ALA A 322 11.77 0.93 -14.85
CA ALA A 322 12.79 -0.10 -14.81
C ALA A 322 13.23 -0.56 -16.20
N ILE A 323 12.29 -0.82 -17.12
CA ILE A 323 12.65 -1.26 -18.48
C ILE A 323 13.35 -0.15 -19.27
N THR A 324 12.92 1.11 -19.10
CA THR A 324 13.59 2.24 -19.77
C THR A 324 15.00 2.44 -19.23
N ASP A 325 15.21 2.26 -17.92
CA ASP A 325 16.53 2.28 -17.32
C ASP A 325 17.39 1.12 -17.83
N MET A 326 16.83 -0.08 -17.97
CA MET A 326 17.52 -1.30 -18.45
C MET A 326 18.02 -1.23 -19.90
N LEU A 327 17.61 -0.20 -20.66
CA LEU A 327 18.08 0.07 -22.01
C LEU A 327 19.39 0.89 -22.06
N CYS A 328 20.14 0.98 -20.95
CA CYS A 328 21.35 1.80 -20.88
C CYS A 328 22.65 0.98 -21.00
N ASP A 329 23.69 1.62 -21.53
CA ASP A 329 25.06 1.11 -21.55
C ASP A 329 25.57 0.76 -20.14
N ASP A 330 26.68 0.04 -20.06
CA ASP A 330 27.42 -0.12 -18.82
C ASP A 330 28.44 1.02 -18.60
N VAL A 331 28.76 1.30 -17.34
CA VAL A 331 29.73 2.31 -16.91
C VAL A 331 30.64 1.77 -15.84
N GLU A 332 31.86 2.27 -15.78
CA GLU A 332 32.77 1.98 -14.68
C GLU A 332 32.36 2.73 -13.42
N VAL A 333 32.30 2.00 -12.31
CA VAL A 333 32.10 2.53 -10.96
C VAL A 333 33.26 2.08 -10.08
N TYR A 334 33.82 3.03 -9.33
CA TYR A 334 35.00 2.84 -8.52
C TYR A 334 34.67 2.19 -7.17
N THR A 335 35.22 1.01 -6.91
CA THR A 335 35.17 0.37 -5.59
C THR A 335 36.48 0.56 -4.85
N GLY A 336 36.67 1.71 -4.20
CA GLY A 336 37.89 1.99 -3.43
C GLY A 336 38.25 3.46 -3.36
N ASP A 337 39.50 3.72 -2.98
CA ASP A 337 40.09 5.06 -3.07
C ASP A 337 40.28 5.43 -4.55
N GLU A 338 39.90 6.65 -4.94
CA GLU A 338 39.96 7.16 -6.32
C GLU A 338 41.38 7.07 -6.92
N SER A 339 42.39 6.94 -6.05
CA SER A 339 43.80 6.77 -6.42
C SER A 339 44.14 5.38 -7.00
N SER A 340 43.30 4.36 -6.77
CA SER A 340 43.55 2.98 -7.20
C SER A 340 42.66 2.59 -8.38
N LYS A 341 43.16 2.80 -9.60
CA LYS A 341 42.47 2.43 -10.87
C LYS A 341 42.30 0.92 -11.08
N SER A 342 42.77 0.07 -10.17
CA SER A 342 42.75 -1.39 -10.35
C SER A 342 41.41 -2.06 -9.97
N ASN A 343 40.47 -1.33 -9.37
CA ASN A 343 39.22 -1.88 -8.83
C ASN A 343 37.98 -1.19 -9.42
N ASN A 344 37.94 -1.06 -10.75
CA ASN A 344 36.76 -0.55 -11.45
C ASN A 344 35.80 -1.70 -11.71
N LEU A 345 34.53 -1.52 -11.35
CA LEU A 345 33.46 -2.44 -11.72
C LEU A 345 32.69 -1.86 -12.88
N ARG A 346 32.50 -2.62 -13.96
CA ARG A 346 31.56 -2.24 -15.00
C ARG A 346 30.16 -2.68 -14.59
N VAL A 347 29.27 -1.70 -14.45
CA VAL A 347 27.89 -1.89 -13.98
C VAL A 347 26.92 -1.21 -14.92
N HIS A 348 25.68 -1.67 -14.94
CA HIS A 348 24.61 -1.01 -15.68
C HIS A 348 24.49 0.48 -15.27
N ARG A 349 24.52 1.42 -16.24
CA ARG A 349 24.63 2.87 -15.99
C ARG A 349 23.64 3.45 -14.99
N GLY A 350 22.35 3.18 -15.17
CA GLY A 350 21.30 3.70 -14.29
C GLY A 350 21.46 3.23 -12.84
N ILE A 351 21.60 1.91 -12.67
CA ILE A 351 21.86 1.24 -11.39
C ILE A 351 23.15 1.74 -10.73
N GLY A 352 24.23 1.89 -11.49
CA GLY A 352 25.50 2.42 -11.00
C GLY A 352 25.38 3.85 -10.48
N ALA A 353 24.75 4.74 -11.25
CA ALA A 353 24.50 6.12 -10.83
C ALA A 353 23.63 6.19 -9.57
N GLY A 354 22.54 5.40 -9.53
CA GLY A 354 21.70 5.24 -8.35
C GLY A 354 22.47 4.77 -7.12
N ALA A 355 23.33 3.76 -7.30
CA ALA A 355 24.12 3.18 -6.22
C ALA A 355 25.15 4.15 -5.65
N VAL A 356 25.82 4.93 -6.51
CA VAL A 356 26.75 6.00 -6.10
C VAL A 356 26.02 7.09 -5.32
N TRP A 357 24.86 7.53 -5.81
CA TRP A 357 24.08 8.56 -5.13
C TRP A 357 23.54 8.08 -3.77
N VAL A 358 23.01 6.86 -3.70
CA VAL A 358 22.57 6.24 -2.43
C VAL A 358 23.74 6.11 -1.47
N ALA A 359 24.87 5.54 -1.91
CA ALA A 359 26.04 5.36 -1.05
C ALA A 359 26.52 6.68 -0.45
N LYS A 360 26.64 7.73 -1.28
CA LYS A 360 27.06 9.07 -0.85
C LYS A 360 26.07 9.68 0.15
N THR A 361 24.77 9.57 -0.12
CA THR A 361 23.73 10.23 0.67
C THR A 361 23.45 9.49 1.98
N ALA A 362 23.48 8.17 1.98
CA ALA A 362 23.18 7.32 3.15
C ALA A 362 24.36 7.22 4.13
N MET A 363 25.61 7.37 3.66
CA MET A 363 26.81 7.11 4.46
C MET A 363 26.87 7.84 5.81
N PRO A 364 26.55 9.15 5.92
CA PRO A 364 26.57 9.85 7.21
C PRO A 364 25.65 9.20 8.25
N TYR A 365 24.43 8.86 7.85
CA TYR A 365 23.41 8.25 8.71
C TYR A 365 23.73 6.79 9.05
N ILE A 366 24.35 6.06 8.12
CA ILE A 366 24.85 4.71 8.39
C ILE A 366 25.99 4.76 9.41
N ARG A 367 26.94 5.69 9.29
CA ARG A 367 28.02 5.86 10.27
C ARG A 367 27.48 6.25 11.65
N GLU A 368 26.48 7.12 11.69
CA GLU A 368 25.78 7.46 12.92
C GLU A 368 25.13 6.23 13.56
N GLY A 369 24.32 5.48 12.80
CA GLY A 369 23.68 4.26 13.30
C GLY A 369 24.69 3.21 13.78
N LEU A 370 25.78 3.00 13.03
CA LEU A 370 26.83 2.04 13.38
C LEU A 370 27.61 2.46 14.63
N SER A 371 27.83 3.76 14.85
CA SER A 371 28.51 4.27 16.05
C SER A 371 27.76 3.94 17.33
N ARG A 372 26.42 3.88 17.26
CA ARG A 372 25.54 3.50 18.37
C ARG A 372 25.50 1.99 18.60
N ALA A 373 25.87 1.17 17.62
CA ALA A 373 25.87 -0.29 17.69
C ALA A 373 27.16 -0.89 18.30
N GLY A 374 28.18 -0.07 18.56
CA GLY A 374 29.45 -0.50 19.15
C GLY A 374 30.45 -1.09 18.15
N SER A 375 31.42 -1.86 18.64
CA SER A 375 32.63 -2.25 17.89
C SER A 375 32.44 -3.33 16.81
N ARG A 376 31.24 -3.93 16.72
CA ARG A 376 30.86 -4.98 15.76
C ARG A 376 29.55 -4.62 15.05
N GLY A 377 29.53 -3.43 14.44
CA GLY A 377 28.38 -2.97 13.67
C GLY A 377 28.02 -3.91 12.52
N ARG A 378 26.74 -4.06 12.25
CA ARG A 378 26.19 -4.83 11.13
C ARG A 378 25.38 -3.90 10.25
N LEU A 379 25.68 -3.91 8.96
CA LEU A 379 24.92 -3.18 7.94
C LEU A 379 24.19 -4.18 7.05
N LEU A 380 22.87 -4.09 7.01
CA LEU A 380 22.01 -4.80 6.06
C LEU A 380 21.57 -3.80 4.98
N ILE A 381 21.87 -4.11 3.73
CA ILE A 381 21.39 -3.37 2.57
C ILE A 381 20.38 -4.25 1.85
N THR A 382 19.21 -3.72 1.53
CA THR A 382 18.16 -4.49 0.86
C THR A 382 17.41 -3.66 -0.16
N GLY A 383 16.75 -4.34 -1.08
CA GLY A 383 15.91 -3.72 -2.09
C GLY A 383 15.25 -4.77 -2.98
N HIS A 384 14.22 -4.34 -3.71
CA HIS A 384 13.48 -5.17 -4.65
C HIS A 384 13.55 -4.60 -6.07
N SER A 385 13.53 -5.46 -7.10
CA SER A 385 13.59 -5.04 -8.52
C SER A 385 14.81 -4.15 -8.79
N LEU A 386 14.64 -2.97 -9.40
CA LEU A 386 15.72 -1.98 -9.59
C LEU A 386 16.45 -1.69 -8.27
N GLY A 387 15.71 -1.52 -7.17
CA GLY A 387 16.27 -1.23 -5.85
C GLY A 387 17.13 -2.36 -5.32
N GLY A 388 16.85 -3.61 -5.71
CA GLY A 388 17.69 -4.77 -5.45
C GLY A 388 19.00 -4.71 -6.21
N GLY A 389 18.97 -4.33 -7.50
CA GLY A 389 20.17 -4.08 -8.29
C GLY A 389 21.05 -2.98 -7.69
N VAL A 390 20.43 -1.85 -7.31
CA VAL A 390 21.11 -0.74 -6.63
C VAL A 390 21.69 -1.20 -5.29
N ALA A 391 20.95 -1.97 -4.49
CA ALA A 391 21.43 -2.50 -3.21
C ALA A 391 22.70 -3.36 -3.34
N LEU A 392 22.78 -4.20 -4.38
CA LEU A 392 23.96 -5.04 -4.63
C LEU A 392 25.19 -4.19 -4.94
N VAL A 393 25.05 -3.21 -5.85
CA VAL A 393 26.15 -2.30 -6.23
C VAL A 393 26.52 -1.38 -5.07
N THR A 394 25.56 -0.83 -4.33
CA THR A 394 25.80 -0.03 -3.12
C THR A 394 26.57 -0.83 -2.07
N GLY A 395 26.27 -2.12 -1.87
CA GLY A 395 27.03 -2.99 -0.98
C GLY A 395 28.50 -3.09 -1.36
N LEU A 396 28.79 -3.26 -2.66
CA LEU A 396 30.16 -3.27 -3.18
C LEU A 396 30.88 -1.94 -2.93
N LEU A 397 30.20 -0.81 -3.14
CA LEU A 397 30.77 0.52 -2.94
C LEU A 397 31.04 0.86 -1.47
N MET A 398 30.14 0.48 -0.57
CA MET A 398 30.20 0.89 0.83
C MET A 398 31.10 -0.02 1.68
N ALA A 399 31.20 -1.31 1.37
CA ALA A 399 31.94 -2.25 2.20
C ALA A 399 33.43 -1.91 2.33
N SER A 400 34.04 -1.32 1.30
CA SER A 400 35.42 -0.84 1.31
C SER A 400 35.60 0.50 2.06
N GLN A 401 34.54 1.30 2.19
CA GLN A 401 34.57 2.61 2.86
C GLN A 401 34.26 2.53 4.36
N LEU A 402 33.77 1.39 4.82
CA LEU A 402 33.46 1.13 6.23
C LEU A 402 34.65 0.46 6.92
N SER A 403 34.67 0.54 8.25
CA SER A 403 35.67 -0.19 9.04
C SER A 403 35.62 -1.68 8.67
N PRO A 404 36.77 -2.37 8.52
CA PRO A 404 36.78 -3.79 8.21
C PRO A 404 36.08 -4.66 9.28
N ARG A 405 35.86 -4.13 10.48
CA ARG A 405 35.09 -4.79 11.55
C ARG A 405 33.58 -4.73 11.35
N VAL A 406 33.09 -3.89 10.44
CA VAL A 406 31.66 -3.79 10.10
C VAL A 406 31.35 -4.86 9.08
N TRP A 407 30.42 -5.75 9.44
CA TRP A 407 29.91 -6.76 8.53
C TRP A 407 28.81 -6.16 7.66
N VAL A 408 28.97 -6.23 6.34
CA VAL A 408 28.00 -5.73 5.36
C VAL A 408 27.34 -6.91 4.66
N GLN A 409 26.02 -6.91 4.64
CA GLN A 409 25.22 -7.89 3.93
C GLN A 409 24.28 -7.16 2.99
N SER A 410 24.36 -7.44 1.69
CA SER A 410 23.39 -6.96 0.71
C SER A 410 22.50 -8.11 0.29
N ILE A 411 21.19 -7.98 0.50
CA ILE A 411 20.17 -8.97 0.15
C ILE A 411 19.20 -8.32 -0.83
N ALA A 412 19.17 -8.81 -2.06
CA ALA A 412 18.29 -8.29 -3.10
C ALA A 412 17.18 -9.28 -3.45
N PHE A 413 16.01 -8.75 -3.79
CA PHE A 413 14.88 -9.52 -4.32
C PHE A 413 14.60 -9.08 -5.75
N ALA A 414 14.41 -10.03 -6.66
CA ALA A 414 14.18 -9.71 -8.07
C ALA A 414 15.24 -8.77 -8.72
N PRO A 415 16.54 -8.77 -8.34
CA PRO A 415 17.46 -7.85 -8.97
C PRO A 415 17.62 -8.23 -10.45
N PRO A 416 17.63 -7.26 -11.39
CA PRO A 416 18.09 -7.53 -12.74
C PRO A 416 19.59 -7.90 -12.72
N PRO A 417 20.14 -8.48 -13.80
CA PRO A 417 21.58 -8.57 -13.99
C PRO A 417 22.20 -7.16 -14.05
N VAL A 418 23.26 -6.91 -13.28
CA VAL A 418 23.79 -5.54 -13.06
C VAL A 418 25.28 -5.36 -13.35
N LEU A 419 26.10 -6.42 -13.36
CA LEU A 419 27.54 -6.32 -13.60
C LEU A 419 27.90 -6.91 -14.95
N SER A 420 28.65 -6.17 -15.79
CA SER A 420 29.10 -6.67 -17.11
C SER A 420 30.46 -7.33 -17.06
N ASP A 421 31.26 -7.11 -16.01
CA ASP A 421 32.59 -7.68 -15.99
C ASP A 421 32.51 -9.20 -15.74
N THR A 422 32.77 -9.98 -16.79
CA THR A 422 32.76 -11.44 -16.72
C THR A 422 33.72 -11.91 -15.66
N LEU A 423 33.23 -12.85 -14.87
CA LEU A 423 33.95 -13.55 -13.83
C LEU A 423 35.15 -14.38 -14.36
N GLU A 424 35.87 -14.07 -15.44
CA GLU A 424 37.23 -14.64 -15.57
C GLU A 424 38.11 -14.18 -14.38
N GLY A 425 37.87 -12.95 -13.89
CA GLY A 425 38.38 -12.48 -12.61
C GLY A 425 37.74 -13.13 -11.37
N PHE A 426 36.63 -13.85 -11.49
CA PHE A 426 35.89 -14.45 -10.35
C PHE A 426 35.86 -15.99 -10.33
N ARG A 427 36.00 -16.66 -11.47
CA ARG A 427 36.08 -18.12 -11.63
C ARG A 427 37.51 -18.63 -11.42
N GLY A 428 38.53 -17.78 -11.56
CA GLY A 428 39.92 -18.06 -11.22
C GLY A 428 40.32 -17.81 -9.75
N LEU A 429 39.35 -17.46 -8.87
CA LEU A 429 39.58 -16.92 -7.51
C LEU A 429 40.03 -17.95 -6.47
N GLY A 430 41.26 -18.42 -6.60
CA GLY A 430 42.06 -18.85 -5.46
C GLY A 430 42.63 -17.68 -4.64
N SER A 431 42.69 -16.46 -5.20
CA SER A 431 43.28 -15.28 -4.54
C SER A 431 43.14 -14.02 -5.43
N SER A 432 42.18 -13.11 -5.18
CA SER A 432 42.34 -11.63 -5.30
C SER A 432 41.03 -10.79 -5.30
N THR A 433 40.87 -10.01 -4.22
CA THR A 433 40.61 -8.54 -4.16
C THR A 433 39.31 -7.84 -4.58
N ILE A 434 38.36 -8.39 -5.35
CA ILE A 434 37.23 -7.54 -5.83
C ILE A 434 36.09 -7.39 -4.81
N VAL A 435 35.65 -8.47 -4.16
CA VAL A 435 34.61 -8.40 -3.12
C VAL A 435 35.29 -8.21 -1.76
N PRO A 436 35.01 -7.12 -1.03
CA PRO A 436 35.52 -6.95 0.33
C PRO A 436 35.18 -8.16 1.19
N TRP A 437 36.13 -8.66 1.98
CA TRP A 437 35.95 -9.87 2.79
C TRP A 437 34.84 -9.75 3.84
N ASN A 438 34.51 -8.52 4.22
CA ASN A 438 33.42 -8.16 5.13
C ASN A 438 32.07 -7.98 4.41
N LEU A 439 31.99 -8.25 3.11
CA LEU A 439 30.77 -8.13 2.31
C LEU A 439 30.21 -9.50 1.91
N ARG A 440 28.89 -9.67 2.11
CA ARG A 440 28.13 -10.81 1.60
C ARG A 440 27.00 -10.33 0.69
N LEU A 441 27.00 -10.82 -0.56
CA LEU A 441 25.96 -10.55 -1.55
C LEU A 441 25.03 -11.77 -1.70
N ILE A 442 23.72 -11.55 -1.55
CA ILE A 442 22.67 -12.55 -1.68
C ILE A 442 21.57 -12.00 -2.57
N SER A 443 21.06 -12.81 -3.48
CA SER A 443 19.89 -12.49 -4.28
C SER A 443 18.86 -13.61 -4.18
N TYR A 444 17.60 -13.24 -4.03
CA TYR A 444 16.47 -14.15 -4.17
C TYR A 444 15.78 -13.85 -5.49
N VAL A 445 15.54 -14.88 -6.29
CA VAL A 445 14.83 -14.81 -7.56
C VAL A 445 13.69 -15.81 -7.53
N ASN A 446 12.46 -15.33 -7.72
CA ASN A 446 11.33 -16.22 -7.96
C ASN A 446 11.48 -16.81 -9.37
N ASP A 447 11.31 -18.12 -9.53
CA ASP A 447 11.47 -18.80 -10.83
C ASP A 447 10.60 -18.17 -11.93
N GLY A 448 9.39 -17.72 -11.58
CA GLY A 448 8.48 -17.03 -12.49
C GLY A 448 8.80 -15.56 -12.78
N ASP A 449 9.92 -15.02 -12.27
CA ASP A 449 10.27 -13.61 -12.38
C ASP A 449 11.09 -13.31 -13.64
N ILE A 450 10.56 -12.40 -14.47
CA ILE A 450 11.23 -11.96 -15.70
C ILE A 450 12.30 -10.90 -15.43
N ILE A 451 12.22 -10.14 -14.33
CA ILE A 451 13.11 -8.99 -14.10
C ILE A 451 14.55 -9.47 -13.94
N ALA A 452 14.75 -10.54 -13.17
CA ALA A 452 16.05 -11.18 -12.98
C ALA A 452 16.61 -11.84 -14.27
N ARG A 453 15.78 -11.98 -15.30
CA ARG A 453 16.13 -12.55 -16.61
C ARG A 453 16.26 -11.48 -17.69
N THR A 454 15.88 -10.24 -17.39
CA THR A 454 15.87 -9.15 -18.35
C THR A 454 17.17 -8.37 -18.21
N CYS A 455 17.83 -8.16 -19.34
CA CYS A 455 18.95 -7.25 -19.54
C CYS A 455 18.93 -6.80 -21.00
N MET A 456 19.68 -5.74 -21.35
CA MET A 456 19.74 -5.28 -22.74
C MET A 456 20.06 -6.43 -23.71
N HIS A 457 21.04 -7.28 -23.38
CA HIS A 457 21.41 -8.40 -24.24
C HIS A 457 20.29 -9.40 -24.42
N SER A 458 19.53 -9.71 -23.36
CA SER A 458 18.40 -10.62 -23.47
C SER A 458 17.28 -10.06 -24.34
N LEU A 459 17.10 -8.74 -24.34
CA LEU A 459 16.16 -8.05 -25.22
C LEU A 459 16.68 -8.03 -26.65
N GLU A 460 17.95 -7.68 -26.87
CA GLU A 460 18.57 -7.73 -28.20
C GLU A 460 18.55 -9.14 -28.79
N TYR A 461 18.81 -10.17 -27.97
CA TYR A 461 18.73 -11.56 -28.38
C TYR A 461 17.29 -11.98 -28.70
N LEU A 462 16.31 -11.55 -27.91
CA LEU A 462 14.89 -11.73 -28.18
C LEU A 462 14.50 -11.11 -29.54
N VAL A 463 14.98 -9.90 -29.81
CA VAL A 463 14.75 -9.19 -31.09
C VAL A 463 15.48 -9.84 -32.26
N ALA A 464 16.74 -10.24 -32.06
CA ALA A 464 17.58 -10.84 -33.09
C ALA A 464 17.07 -12.23 -33.48
N GLY A 465 16.74 -13.07 -32.49
CA GLY A 465 16.16 -14.40 -32.71
C GLY A 465 14.87 -14.35 -33.53
N TRP A 466 14.07 -13.29 -33.37
CA TRP A 466 12.88 -13.06 -34.18
C TRP A 466 13.21 -12.74 -35.65
N ARG A 467 14.34 -12.07 -35.93
CA ARG A 467 14.78 -11.74 -37.31
C ARG A 467 15.35 -12.92 -38.09
N VAL A 468 15.94 -13.91 -37.41
CA VAL A 468 16.72 -15.00 -38.08
C VAL A 468 15.85 -15.94 -38.93
N ASN A 469 14.52 -15.85 -38.87
CA ASN A 469 13.67 -16.45 -39.91
C ASN A 469 13.88 -15.83 -41.32
N ASN A 470 14.63 -14.73 -41.44
CA ASN A 470 14.95 -14.03 -42.68
C ASN A 470 16.45 -14.11 -43.06
N ASN A 471 17.06 -15.29 -43.13
CA ASN A 471 18.33 -15.60 -43.84
C ASN A 471 19.59 -14.69 -43.62
N THR A 472 19.57 -13.68 -42.75
CA THR A 472 20.73 -12.82 -42.50
C THR A 472 21.39 -13.21 -41.19
N SER A 473 22.60 -13.79 -41.31
CA SER A 473 23.49 -14.04 -40.18
C SER A 473 23.99 -12.70 -39.62
N HIS A 474 23.20 -12.09 -38.74
CA HIS A 474 23.71 -11.00 -37.90
C HIS A 474 24.57 -11.60 -36.79
N THR A 475 25.88 -11.36 -36.88
CA THR A 475 26.79 -11.49 -35.74
C THR A 475 26.37 -10.45 -34.70
N VAL A 476 25.69 -10.91 -33.63
CA VAL A 476 25.51 -10.08 -32.43
C VAL A 476 26.91 -9.72 -31.96
N GLN A 477 27.17 -8.42 -31.84
CA GLN A 477 28.46 -7.91 -31.38
C GLN A 477 28.76 -8.53 -30.01
N GLU A 478 29.99 -9.04 -29.80
CA GLU A 478 30.40 -9.71 -28.55
C GLU A 478 30.44 -8.70 -27.39
N SER A 479 29.27 -8.31 -26.88
CA SER A 479 29.15 -7.55 -25.66
C SER A 479 29.09 -8.50 -24.47
N VAL A 480 29.69 -8.08 -23.36
CA VAL A 480 29.87 -8.95 -22.19
C VAL A 480 28.54 -9.05 -21.43
N PRO A 481 28.01 -10.26 -21.16
CA PRO A 481 26.70 -10.41 -20.55
C PRO A 481 26.67 -9.84 -19.13
N LEU A 482 25.59 -9.13 -18.80
CA LEU A 482 25.33 -8.69 -17.43
C LEU A 482 24.96 -9.88 -16.53
N VAL A 483 25.39 -9.84 -15.27
CA VAL A 483 25.18 -10.92 -14.28
C VAL A 483 24.69 -10.38 -12.93
N ILE A 484 24.07 -11.24 -12.13
CA ILE A 484 23.67 -10.94 -10.75
C ILE A 484 24.83 -11.30 -9.78
N PRO A 485 25.48 -10.35 -9.09
CA PRO A 485 26.62 -10.68 -8.26
C PRO A 485 26.26 -11.48 -7.00
N GLY A 486 27.16 -12.39 -6.61
CA GLY A 486 27.05 -13.13 -5.35
C GLY A 486 26.31 -14.46 -5.46
N LYS A 487 25.69 -14.86 -4.34
CA LYS A 487 24.89 -16.10 -4.25
C LYS A 487 23.46 -15.82 -4.66
N VAL A 488 22.92 -16.60 -5.59
CA VAL A 488 21.54 -16.48 -6.05
C VAL A 488 20.73 -17.69 -5.57
N TYR A 489 19.58 -17.43 -4.97
CA TYR A 489 18.64 -18.45 -4.49
C TYR A 489 17.38 -18.38 -5.35
N ILE A 490 17.15 -19.41 -6.17
CA ILE A 490 15.92 -19.53 -6.95
C ILE A 490 14.86 -20.18 -6.07
N ILE A 491 13.76 -19.47 -5.85
CA ILE A 491 12.63 -19.89 -5.00
C ILE A 491 11.37 -20.11 -5.86
N GLY A 492 10.38 -20.80 -5.30
CA GLY A 492 9.10 -21.05 -5.98
C GLY A 492 9.12 -22.17 -7.03
N MET A 493 10.24 -22.90 -7.17
CA MET A 493 10.33 -24.05 -8.07
C MET A 493 9.61 -25.29 -7.55
N ASP A 494 9.59 -25.47 -6.23
CA ASP A 494 8.97 -26.62 -5.57
C ASP A 494 7.96 -26.12 -4.53
N HIS A 495 6.68 -26.12 -4.90
CA HIS A 495 5.59 -25.71 -4.04
C HIS A 495 5.38 -26.68 -2.86
N LEU A 496 5.88 -27.92 -2.95
CA LEU A 496 5.81 -28.89 -1.85
C LEU A 496 6.88 -28.65 -0.78
N HIS A 497 7.94 -27.90 -1.12
CA HIS A 497 9.06 -27.62 -0.23
C HIS A 497 9.44 -26.13 -0.23
N PRO A 498 8.59 -25.24 0.31
CA PRO A 498 8.81 -23.78 0.28
C PRO A 498 10.05 -23.31 1.06
N ASN A 499 10.60 -24.16 1.93
CA ASN A 499 11.86 -23.94 2.63
C ASN A 499 13.10 -24.37 1.82
N LYS A 500 12.94 -24.85 0.59
CA LYS A 500 14.03 -25.22 -0.30
C LYS A 500 14.21 -24.15 -1.38
N ALA A 501 15.45 -23.93 -1.77
CA ALA A 501 15.81 -23.09 -2.90
C ALA A 501 16.93 -23.74 -3.71
N ILE A 502 17.03 -23.41 -5.00
CA ILE A 502 18.21 -23.74 -5.78
C ILE A 502 19.24 -22.64 -5.57
N LEU A 503 20.32 -22.96 -4.86
CA LEU A 503 21.49 -22.11 -4.76
C LEU A 503 22.32 -22.21 -6.05
N THR A 504 22.60 -21.06 -6.65
CA THR A 504 23.45 -20.90 -7.82
C THR A 504 24.26 -19.59 -7.72
N ASN A 505 24.91 -19.19 -8.80
CA ASN A 505 25.55 -17.89 -8.96
C ASN A 505 24.87 -17.10 -10.10
N GLY A 506 25.12 -15.80 -10.25
CA GLY A 506 24.47 -15.02 -11.31
C GLY A 506 24.97 -15.28 -12.72
N MET A 507 25.93 -16.20 -12.94
CA MET A 507 26.27 -16.70 -14.28
C MET A 507 25.41 -17.90 -14.68
N ASP A 508 24.47 -18.31 -13.82
CA ASP A 508 23.53 -19.35 -14.19
C ASP A 508 22.85 -18.97 -15.50
N PRO A 509 22.84 -19.83 -16.53
CA PRO A 509 22.25 -19.45 -17.80
C PRO A 509 20.75 -19.16 -17.71
N THR A 510 20.05 -19.46 -16.59
CA THR A 510 18.68 -18.94 -16.35
C THR A 510 18.61 -17.43 -16.19
N PHE A 511 19.74 -16.76 -16.04
CA PHE A 511 19.85 -15.30 -16.03
C PHE A 511 20.67 -14.78 -17.22
N GLY A 512 21.06 -15.67 -18.13
CA GLY A 512 21.85 -15.33 -19.31
C GLY A 512 21.02 -14.66 -20.42
N GLU A 513 21.70 -14.26 -21.49
CA GLU A 513 21.11 -13.58 -22.65
C GLU A 513 19.93 -14.33 -23.27
N THR A 514 20.00 -15.66 -23.31
CA THR A 514 18.92 -16.48 -23.90
C THR A 514 17.78 -16.76 -22.93
N SER A 515 17.96 -16.48 -21.64
CA SER A 515 17.06 -16.94 -20.58
C SER A 515 15.66 -16.35 -20.68
N LEU A 516 15.56 -15.10 -21.11
CA LEU A 516 14.28 -14.41 -21.29
C LEU A 516 13.47 -15.07 -22.40
N VAL A 517 14.11 -15.40 -23.52
CA VAL A 517 13.47 -16.09 -24.64
C VAL A 517 13.06 -17.49 -24.22
N ASP A 518 13.97 -18.24 -23.60
CA ASP A 518 13.69 -19.60 -23.15
C ASP A 518 12.54 -19.63 -22.13
N PHE A 519 12.49 -18.66 -21.22
CA PHE A 519 11.40 -18.48 -20.26
C PHE A 519 10.05 -18.24 -20.95
N PHE A 520 9.98 -17.28 -21.86
CA PHE A 520 8.73 -17.01 -22.58
C PHE A 520 8.30 -18.21 -23.43
N CYS A 521 9.25 -18.92 -24.03
CA CYS A 521 8.94 -20.10 -24.81
C CYS A 521 8.46 -21.28 -23.94
N GLU A 522 8.99 -21.43 -22.72
CA GLU A 522 8.47 -22.39 -21.75
C GLU A 522 7.04 -22.05 -21.32
N ILE A 523 6.75 -20.77 -21.03
CA ILE A 523 5.38 -20.32 -20.73
C ILE A 523 4.44 -20.59 -21.92
N ALA A 524 4.85 -20.22 -23.12
CA ALA A 524 4.05 -20.40 -24.33
C ALA A 524 3.75 -21.87 -24.65
N ARG A 525 4.67 -22.79 -24.32
CA ARG A 525 4.47 -24.25 -24.48
C ARG A 525 3.63 -24.87 -23.38
N SER A 526 3.76 -24.39 -22.14
CA SER A 526 3.03 -24.92 -20.99
C SER A 526 1.56 -24.48 -20.93
N ASN A 527 1.11 -23.66 -21.89
CA ASN A 527 -0.22 -23.00 -21.88
C ASN A 527 -0.50 -22.25 -20.56
N ARG A 528 0.55 -21.90 -19.81
CA ARG A 528 0.41 -21.07 -18.62
C ARG A 528 0.04 -19.67 -19.08
N PRO A 529 -0.94 -19.00 -18.46
CA PRO A 529 -1.23 -17.62 -18.79
C PRO A 529 0.03 -16.78 -18.55
N MET A 530 0.51 -16.10 -19.58
CA MET A 530 1.45 -14.99 -19.41
C MET A 530 0.70 -13.90 -18.65
N VAL A 531 0.79 -13.92 -17.33
CA VAL A 531 0.30 -12.81 -16.51
C VAL A 531 1.51 -11.88 -16.33
N PRO A 532 1.65 -10.80 -17.14
CA PRO A 532 2.53 -9.72 -16.75
C PRO A 532 2.00 -9.20 -15.42
N LYS A 533 2.64 -9.59 -14.31
CA LYS A 533 2.27 -9.12 -12.97
C LYS A 533 2.66 -7.65 -12.90
N ALA A 534 1.75 -6.79 -13.35
CA ALA A 534 1.89 -5.36 -13.37
C ALA A 534 1.73 -4.83 -11.94
N GLY A 535 2.82 -4.28 -11.38
CA GLY A 535 2.83 -3.62 -10.06
C GLY A 535 3.76 -4.30 -9.06
N PHE A 536 4.51 -3.49 -8.30
CA PHE A 536 5.46 -3.98 -7.30
C PHE A 536 4.78 -4.82 -6.20
N ALA A 537 3.55 -4.47 -5.82
CA ALA A 537 2.78 -5.22 -4.83
C ALA A 537 2.56 -6.68 -5.26
N HIS A 538 2.26 -6.92 -6.54
CA HIS A 538 2.08 -8.27 -7.05
C HIS A 538 3.39 -9.06 -7.12
N LEU A 539 4.52 -8.38 -7.38
CA LEU A 539 5.83 -9.02 -7.37
C LEU A 539 6.22 -9.40 -5.94
N ILE A 540 6.19 -8.48 -4.98
CA ILE A 540 6.49 -8.76 -3.57
C ILE A 540 5.60 -9.89 -3.03
N GLU A 541 4.30 -9.85 -3.33
CA GLU A 541 3.37 -10.90 -2.92
C GLU A 541 3.73 -12.27 -3.53
N SER A 542 4.20 -12.30 -4.78
CA SER A 542 4.67 -13.55 -5.39
C SER A 542 5.88 -14.14 -4.66
N TYR A 543 6.78 -13.30 -4.13
CA TYR A 543 7.90 -13.76 -3.31
C TYR A 543 7.42 -14.26 -1.94
N LYS A 544 6.43 -13.60 -1.33
CA LYS A 544 5.79 -14.07 -0.09
C LYS A 544 5.17 -15.45 -0.30
N LYS A 545 4.34 -15.61 -1.33
CA LYS A 545 3.72 -16.90 -1.71
C LYS A 545 4.79 -17.98 -1.95
N ALA A 546 5.89 -17.66 -2.63
CA ALA A 546 6.98 -18.60 -2.88
C ALA A 546 7.71 -19.04 -1.60
N LEU A 547 7.90 -18.14 -0.65
CA LEU A 547 8.55 -18.43 0.64
C LEU A 547 7.62 -19.15 1.62
N LEU A 548 6.30 -18.94 1.51
CA LEU A 548 5.28 -19.55 2.36
C LEU A 548 4.72 -20.87 1.81
N GLY A 549 4.89 -21.14 0.50
CA GLY A 549 4.36 -22.33 -0.15
C GLY A 549 2.87 -22.25 -0.50
N GLU A 550 2.31 -21.04 -0.59
CA GLU A 550 0.87 -20.80 -0.78
C GLU A 550 0.40 -20.95 -2.24
N TYR A 551 1.13 -21.68 -3.08
CA TYR A 551 0.75 -21.91 -4.48
C TYR A 551 -0.27 -23.05 -4.66
N ALA A 552 -0.79 -23.64 -3.59
CA ALA A 552 -1.50 -24.92 -3.63
C ALA A 552 -2.93 -24.89 -4.20
N ASP A 553 -3.58 -23.72 -4.33
CA ASP A 553 -5.05 -23.65 -4.54
C ASP A 553 -5.52 -22.77 -5.74
N GLU A 554 -4.63 -22.24 -6.59
CA GLU A 554 -4.97 -21.51 -7.84
C GLU A 554 -4.65 -22.35 -9.09
#